data_AF-A0A960CZX4-F1
#
_entry.id   AF-A0A960CZX4-F1
#
_cell.length_a   1.000
_cell.length_b   1.000
_cell.length_c   1.000
_cell.angle_alpha   90.00
_cell.angle_beta   90.00
_cell.angle_gamma   90.00
#
_symmetry.space_group_name_H-M   'P 1'
#
loop_
_entity.id
_entity.type
_entity.pdbx_description
1 polymer ?
#
loop_
_entity_poly.entity_id
_entity_poly.type
_entity_poly.pdbx_seq_one_letter_code
_entity_poly.pdbx_strand_id
1 'polypeptide(L)' 'AVELLTGPAAVRLRACNAPGCVLYFVKTHPRREWCSEGCGNRVRAARHYQRTRKRNP' A
#
# COMPACT_ATOMS: atom_id res chain seq x y z
N ALA A 1 -16.30 0.35 -15.02
CA ALA A 1 -15.84 0.56 -13.62
C ALA A 1 -16.55 -0.38 -12.63
N VAL A 2 -17.88 -0.55 -12.70
CA VAL A 2 -18.66 -1.45 -11.83
C VAL A 2 -18.10 -2.88 -11.79
N GLU A 3 -17.68 -3.43 -12.94
CA GLU A 3 -17.10 -4.77 -13.05
C GLU A 3 -15.87 -5.02 -12.16
N LEU A 4 -15.07 -3.99 -11.84
CA LEU A 4 -13.92 -4.16 -10.95
C LEU A 4 -14.36 -4.47 -9.51
N LEU A 5 -15.50 -3.91 -9.10
CA LEU A 5 -16.06 -4.03 -7.75
C LEU A 5 -17.01 -5.22 -7.61
N THR A 6 -17.66 -5.64 -8.70
CA THR A 6 -18.65 -6.72 -8.69
C THR A 6 -18.20 -8.00 -9.39
N GLY A 7 -17.12 -7.93 -10.17
CA GLY A 7 -16.60 -9.05 -10.95
C GLY A 7 -15.54 -9.88 -10.21
N PRO A 8 -14.96 -10.89 -10.87
CA PRO A 8 -14.00 -11.82 -10.25
C PRO A 8 -12.72 -11.17 -9.71
N ALA A 9 -12.38 -9.97 -10.17
CA ALA A 9 -11.22 -9.23 -9.65
C ALA A 9 -11.50 -8.61 -8.28
N ALA A 10 -12.76 -8.45 -7.88
CA ALA A 10 -13.15 -7.82 -6.62
C ALA A 10 -12.55 -8.54 -5.40
N VAL A 11 -12.47 -9.88 -5.43
CA VAL A 11 -11.85 -10.67 -4.34
C VAL A 11 -10.34 -10.42 -4.19
N ARG A 12 -9.71 -9.83 -5.20
CA ARG A 12 -8.29 -9.45 -5.19
C ARG A 12 -8.07 -7.96 -4.88
N LEU A 13 -9.12 -7.16 -4.74
CA LEU A 13 -8.98 -5.76 -4.33
C LEU A 13 -8.48 -5.68 -2.88
N ARG A 14 -7.45 -4.86 -2.65
CA ARG A 14 -6.89 -4.60 -1.34
C ARG A 14 -6.64 -3.11 -1.18
N ALA A 15 -6.82 -2.60 0.04
CA ALA A 15 -6.41 -1.26 0.39
C ALA A 15 -4.88 -1.15 0.37
N CYS A 16 -4.35 0.01 -0.01
CA CYS A 16 -2.92 0.27 0.02
C CYS A 16 -2.45 0.49 1.47
N ASN A 17 -1.38 -0.21 1.87
CA ASN A 17 -0.85 -0.09 3.24
C ASN A 17 0.12 1.09 3.44
N ALA A 18 0.26 1.98 2.46
CA ALA A 18 1.16 3.11 2.59
C ALA A 18 0.54 4.24 3.43
N PRO A 19 1.32 4.89 4.33
CA PRO A 19 0.83 6.03 5.10
C PRO A 19 0.21 7.09 4.20
N GLY A 20 -1.01 7.52 4.58
CA GLY A 20 -1.79 8.54 3.87
C GLY A 20 -2.32 8.12 2.50
N CYS A 21 -2.23 6.85 2.10
CA CYS A 21 -2.80 6.40 0.83
C CYS A 21 -4.25 5.96 1.00
N VAL A 22 -5.15 6.48 0.17
CA VAL A 22 -6.59 6.13 0.17
C VAL A 22 -6.98 5.22 -1.00
N LEU A 23 -6.01 4.75 -1.79
CA LEU A 23 -6.27 3.97 -2.99
C LEU A 23 -6.37 2.48 -2.71
N TYR A 24 -7.13 1.81 -3.56
CA TYR A 24 -7.17 0.35 -3.67
C TYR A 24 -6.28 -0.13 -4.83
N PHE A 25 -5.88 -1.39 -4.80
CA PHE A 25 -5.20 -2.05 -5.91
C PHE A 25 -5.64 -3.50 -6.06
N VAL A 26 -5.52 -4.04 -7.27
CA VAL A 26 -5.73 -5.47 -7.53
C VAL A 26 -4.44 -6.21 -7.19
N LYS A 27 -4.51 -7.10 -6.19
CA LYS A 27 -3.36 -7.88 -5.73
C LYS A 27 -3.10 -9.05 -6.67
N THR A 28 -2.22 -8.83 -7.64
CA THR A 28 -1.77 -9.85 -8.61
C THR A 28 -0.64 -10.73 -8.07
N HIS A 29 0.14 -10.22 -7.10
CA HIS A 29 1.24 -10.96 -6.47
C HIS A 29 1.01 -11.06 -4.95
N PRO A 30 1.16 -12.24 -4.31
CA PRO A 30 0.86 -12.44 -2.89
C PRO A 30 1.62 -11.52 -1.93
N ARG A 31 2.83 -11.09 -2.31
CA ARG A 31 3.69 -10.18 -1.52
C ARG A 31 3.44 -8.69 -1.78
N ARG A 32 2.59 -8.32 -2.74
CA ARG A 32 2.32 -6.89 -3.01
C ARG A 32 1.39 -6.35 -1.94
N GLU A 33 1.84 -5.28 -1.29
CA GLU A 33 1.13 -4.59 -0.20
C GLU A 33 0.78 -3.13 -0.53
N TRP A 34 1.26 -2.62 -1.67
CA TRP A 34 1.14 -1.20 -2.03
C TRP A 34 0.64 -1.04 -3.47
N CYS A 35 -0.12 0.05 -3.69
CA CYS A 35 -0.70 0.33 -5.00
C CYS A 35 0.34 0.77 -6.04
N SER A 36 1.50 1.29 -5.61
CA SER A 36 2.59 1.73 -6.50
C SER A 36 3.95 1.63 -5.82
N GLU A 37 5.01 1.71 -6.62
CA GLU A 37 6.38 1.82 -6.12
C GLU A 37 6.57 3.05 -5.23
N GLY A 38 5.97 4.19 -5.61
CA GLY A 38 5.97 5.40 -4.79
C GLY A 38 5.39 5.19 -3.39
N CYS A 39 4.29 4.43 -3.28
CA CYS A 39 3.72 4.04 -1.99
C CYS A 39 4.67 3.14 -1.18
N GLY A 40 5.37 2.22 -1.84
CA GLY A 40 6.43 1.42 -1.22
C GLY A 40 7.58 2.28 -0.69
N ASN A 41 8.02 3.27 -1.45
CA ASN A 41 9.07 4.21 -1.03
C ASN A 41 8.62 5.04 0.19
N ARG A 42 7.35 5.50 0.23
CA ARG A 42 6.80 6.20 1.41
C ARG A 42 6.84 5.33 2.66
N VAL A 43 6.50 4.04 2.56
CA VAL A 43 6.59 3.11 3.69
C VAL A 43 8.03 2.96 4.18
N ARG A 44 9.00 2.82 3.27
CA ARG A 44 10.42 2.75 3.63
C ARG A 44 10.89 4.03 4.33
N ALA A 45 10.53 5.20 3.79
CA ALA A 45 10.87 6.50 4.37
C ALA A 45 10.26 6.67 5.76
N ALA A 46 8.97 6.34 5.95
CA ALA A 46 8.31 6.40 7.25
C ALA A 46 9.01 5.51 8.29
N ARG A 47 9.37 4.27 7.92
CA ARG A 47 10.14 3.35 8.78
C ARG A 47 11.51 3.92 9.12
N HIS A 48 12.20 4.53 8.17
CA HIS A 48 13.48 5.19 8.40
C HIS A 48 13.34 6.34 9.40
N TYR A 49 12.41 7.27 9.18
CA TYR A 49 12.19 8.40 10.08
C TYR A 49 11.77 7.98 11.49
N GLN A 50 10.92 6.96 11.63
CA GLN A 50 10.56 6.41 12.95
C GLN A 50 11.79 5.90 13.70
N ARG A 51 12.72 5.22 13.03
CA ARG A 51 13.97 4.74 13.65
C ARG A 51 14.90 5.90 14.01
N THR A 52 15.06 6.86 13.10
CA THR A 52 15.93 8.02 13.31
C THR A 52 15.43 8.91 14.45
N ARG A 53 14.11 9.16 14.55
CA ARG A 53 13.51 9.89 15.68
C ARG A 53 13.61 9.13 17.00
N LYS A 54 13.48 7.80 17.00
CA LYS A 54 13.71 7.00 18.21
C LYS A 54 15.15 7.04 18.69
N ARG A 55 16.12 7.22 17.78
CA ARG A 55 17.54 7.32 18.10
C ARG A 55 17.92 8.71 18.66
N ASN A 56 17.23 9.75 18.23
CA ASN A 56 17.47 11.13 18.66
C ASN A 56 16.19 11.64 19.34
N PRO A 57 15.97 11.29 20.63
CA PRO A 57 14.77 11.68 21.35
C PRO A 57 14.57 13.19 21.38
#